data_AF-A0AAU5M6N3-F1
#
_entry.id   AF-A0AAU5M6N3-F1
#
_cell.length_a   1.000
_cell.length_b   1.000
_cell.length_c   1.000
_cell.angle_alpha   90.00
_cell.angle_beta   90.00
_cell.angle_gamma   90.00
#
_symmetry.space_group_name_H-M   'P 1'
#
loop_
_entity.id
_entity.type
_entity.pdbx_description
1 polymer ?
#
loop_
_entity_poly.entity_id
_entity_poly.type
_entity_poly.pdbx_seq_one_letter_code
_entity_poly.pdbx_strand_id
1 'polypeptide(L)'
;MPSTLSAPGIYIEELRGGPGPIVGVSTSFTAFVDWYARGPVGAATRVDSFEEFTRLFGGLHSQSCASYGVMQYFLNGGATAWIVRIGLADDKSATAKLKDEDDADTLTVTAAAPGGWGNGLRVAVTSGAADAVNLVVGEVAADGTIAVREIHRNLPAATADLIAAVNDASDLVLLTDIAATPKGPEPVAGSATGEPLDPTTYVGLTGGVDATVLKADGTANDATKLAAALEAGLAPLTRIEPAVFNLLCVPAAATLGDGLDELVDKASKFCEDNFAFLVVDPPPGAATDTGAEMAAWAAGTDAPTGSKNAAIYWPRLTMPDPLANGIARDTGPSGAVAGIFARTDATRGVWKAPAGIEATLRGADLSSVVNDADSARLNPIGVNVLRTFPVVGNVVWGARTLVGADLLASEWKYVPVRRTALYIEQSLRAGLKWVVFEPNDEPLWSQIRLNVGAFLQDLFRKQAFQGATPRDAYFVRCDRNTTTQGDIDRGVVNVLVGFAPLKPAEFVVIQIQQMAGQAAG
;
A
#
# COMPACT_ATOMS: atom_id res chain seq x y z
N MET A 1 -14.00 34.09 34.05
CA MET A 1 -14.40 34.16 35.47
C MET A 1 -15.59 33.23 35.61
N PRO A 2 -15.58 32.23 36.52
CA PRO A 2 -16.77 31.43 36.77
C PRO A 2 -17.92 32.36 37.17
N SER A 3 -19.12 32.11 36.66
CA SER A 3 -20.27 32.95 36.97
C SER A 3 -20.52 33.00 38.48
N THR A 4 -20.74 34.20 39.03
CA THR A 4 -21.10 34.36 40.43
C THR A 4 -22.54 33.88 40.62
N LEU A 5 -22.68 32.65 41.12
CA LEU A 5 -23.97 32.00 41.35
C LEU A 5 -24.72 32.74 42.48
N SER A 6 -25.77 33.49 42.15
CA SER A 6 -26.53 34.30 43.13
C SER A 6 -27.97 33.82 43.38
N ALA A 7 -28.47 32.81 42.67
CA ALA A 7 -29.81 32.27 42.89
C ALA A 7 -29.88 30.76 42.56
N PRO A 8 -30.82 30.00 43.16
CA PRO A 8 -31.08 28.62 42.75
C PRO A 8 -31.71 28.60 41.35
N GLY A 9 -31.00 28.00 40.38
CA GLY A 9 -31.40 27.89 38.97
C GLY A 9 -30.48 26.95 38.19
N ILE A 10 -30.80 26.67 36.92
CA ILE A 10 -29.92 25.93 36.01
C ILE A 10 -29.05 26.95 35.28
N TYR A 11 -27.74 26.85 35.46
CA TYR A 11 -26.75 27.67 34.78
C TYR A 11 -26.11 26.85 33.66
N ILE A 12 -26.08 27.39 32.45
CA ILE A 12 -25.42 26.81 31.30
C ILE A 12 -24.18 27.66 31.04
N GLU A 13 -23.00 27.07 31.22
CA GLU A 13 -21.73 27.68 30.83
C GLU A 13 -21.19 26.96 29.59
N GLU A 14 -20.88 27.71 28.54
CA GLU A 14 -20.14 27.20 27.39
C GLU A 14 -18.66 27.15 27.74
N LEU A 15 -18.23 26.02 28.31
CA LEU A 15 -16.82 25.72 28.42
C LEU A 15 -16.28 25.42 27.02
N ARG A 16 -15.21 26.09 26.60
CA ARG A 16 -14.47 25.67 25.40
C ARG A 16 -14.04 24.22 25.60
N GLY A 17 -14.48 23.35 24.71
CA GLY A 17 -14.07 21.95 24.73
C GLY A 17 -12.54 21.85 24.67
N GLY A 18 -11.96 21.06 25.56
CA GLY A 18 -10.56 20.68 25.44
C GLY A 18 -10.33 19.87 24.16
N PRO A 19 -9.06 19.66 23.77
CA PRO A 19 -8.73 18.84 22.62
C PRO A 19 -9.31 17.43 22.77
N GLY A 20 -9.81 16.87 21.66
CA GLY A 20 -10.35 15.52 21.63
C GLY A 20 -9.27 14.45 21.94
N PRO A 21 -9.68 13.25 22.39
CA PRO A 21 -8.74 12.18 22.70
C PRO A 21 -7.96 11.74 21.45
N ILE A 22 -6.70 11.34 21.64
CA ILE A 22 -5.89 10.76 20.57
C ILE A 22 -6.47 9.39 20.21
N VAL A 23 -6.83 9.22 18.94
CA VAL A 23 -7.30 7.94 18.39
C VAL A 23 -6.16 7.28 17.62
N GLY A 24 -6.09 5.96 17.72
CA GLY A 24 -5.16 5.16 16.94
C GLY A 24 -5.38 5.30 15.44
N VAL A 25 -4.31 5.46 14.68
CA VAL A 25 -4.36 5.43 13.22
C VAL A 25 -4.66 4.01 12.69
N SER A 26 -5.03 3.89 11.42
CA SER A 26 -5.07 2.57 10.77
C SER A 26 -3.68 1.92 10.83
N THR A 27 -3.61 0.59 10.88
CA THR A 27 -2.33 -0.17 10.89
C THR A 27 -2.18 -1.11 9.69
N SER A 28 -3.22 -1.21 8.86
CA SER A 28 -3.35 -2.23 7.81
C SER A 28 -3.40 -1.68 6.39
N PHE A 29 -3.37 -0.35 6.22
CA PHE A 29 -3.40 0.27 4.90
C PHE A 29 -2.08 -0.01 4.18
N THR A 30 -2.17 -0.74 3.06
CA THR A 30 -0.99 -1.25 2.34
C THR A 30 -0.86 -0.59 0.99
N ALA A 31 0.28 0.03 0.71
CA ALA A 31 0.60 0.57 -0.59
C ALA A 31 1.30 -0.48 -1.47
N PHE A 32 0.82 -0.65 -2.70
CA PHE A 32 1.44 -1.47 -3.74
C PHE A 32 1.92 -0.58 -4.87
N VAL A 33 3.24 -0.58 -5.10
CA VAL A 33 3.88 0.17 -6.18
C VAL A 33 4.41 -0.83 -7.21
N ASP A 34 3.83 -0.83 -8.40
CA ASP A 34 4.21 -1.76 -9.47
C ASP A 34 3.62 -1.31 -10.82
N TRP A 35 3.92 -2.05 -11.88
CA TRP A 35 3.27 -1.93 -13.17
C TRP A 35 1.92 -2.65 -13.16
N TYR A 36 0.91 -2.01 -13.77
CA TYR A 36 -0.44 -2.56 -13.96
C TYR A 36 -0.90 -2.31 -15.40
N ALA A 37 -1.85 -3.11 -15.88
CA ALA A 37 -2.30 -3.07 -17.28
C ALA A 37 -3.08 -1.79 -17.63
N ARG A 38 -3.83 -1.22 -16.68
CA ARG A 38 -4.61 0.01 -16.86
C ARG A 38 -4.67 0.83 -15.58
N GLY A 39 -5.32 1.99 -15.64
CA GLY A 39 -5.49 2.92 -14.52
C GLY A 39 -4.50 4.09 -14.55
N PRO A 40 -4.70 5.09 -13.67
CA PRO A 40 -3.92 6.32 -13.69
C PRO A 40 -2.46 6.07 -13.31
N VAL A 41 -1.53 6.59 -14.11
CA VAL A 41 -0.08 6.46 -13.89
C VAL A 41 0.40 7.58 -12.96
N GLY A 42 1.26 7.25 -11.99
CA GLY A 42 1.85 8.25 -11.09
C GLY A 42 0.84 8.92 -10.14
N ALA A 43 -0.31 8.29 -9.93
CA ALA A 43 -1.30 8.68 -8.93
C ALA A 43 -1.55 7.50 -7.99
N ALA A 44 -1.67 7.81 -6.70
CA ALA A 44 -1.98 6.82 -5.69
C ALA A 44 -3.50 6.75 -5.51
N THR A 45 -4.08 5.60 -5.84
CA THR A 45 -5.52 5.37 -5.85
C THR A 45 -5.90 4.39 -4.78
N ARG A 46 -6.88 4.73 -3.95
CA ARG A 46 -7.41 3.84 -2.92
C ARG A 46 -8.34 2.80 -3.54
N VAL A 47 -8.17 1.55 -3.13
CA VAL A 47 -9.10 0.44 -3.43
C VAL A 47 -9.42 -0.31 -2.14
N ASP A 48 -10.70 -0.61 -1.93
CA ASP A 48 -11.17 -1.30 -0.72
C ASP A 48 -11.56 -2.77 -1.00
N SER A 49 -11.42 -3.24 -2.24
CA SER A 49 -11.67 -4.64 -2.63
C SER A 49 -10.86 -5.07 -3.86
N PHE A 50 -10.76 -6.38 -4.07
CA PHE A 50 -10.10 -6.93 -5.25
C PHE A 50 -10.93 -6.72 -6.53
N GLU A 51 -12.26 -6.69 -6.41
CA GLU A 51 -13.17 -6.38 -7.50
C GLU A 51 -13.00 -4.93 -7.98
N GLU A 52 -12.86 -4.00 -7.04
CA GLU A 52 -12.55 -2.60 -7.36
C GLU A 52 -11.17 -2.46 -8.01
N PHE A 53 -10.15 -3.15 -7.49
CA PHE A 53 -8.84 -3.22 -8.13
C PHE A 53 -8.94 -3.75 -9.57
N THR A 54 -9.71 -4.82 -9.79
CA THR A 54 -9.92 -5.40 -11.12
C THR A 54 -10.58 -4.41 -12.06
N ARG A 55 -11.60 -3.69 -11.58
CA ARG A 55 -12.28 -2.64 -12.33
C ARG A 55 -11.37 -1.46 -12.66
N LEU A 56 -10.50 -1.02 -11.77
CA LEU A 56 -9.68 0.18 -11.99
C LEU A 56 -8.38 -0.12 -12.73
N PHE A 57 -7.69 -1.20 -12.37
CA PHE A 57 -6.31 -1.50 -12.78
C PHE A 57 -6.18 -2.74 -13.70
N GLY A 58 -7.29 -3.43 -14.00
CA GLY A 58 -7.34 -4.53 -14.97
C GLY A 58 -7.15 -5.93 -14.36
N GLY A 59 -7.01 -6.04 -13.04
CA GLY A 59 -6.96 -7.31 -12.33
C GLY A 59 -5.62 -8.03 -12.46
N LEU A 60 -5.65 -9.36 -12.55
CA LEU A 60 -4.44 -10.18 -12.69
C LEU A 60 -3.78 -9.96 -14.05
N HIS A 61 -2.45 -9.89 -14.06
CA HIS A 61 -1.68 -9.76 -15.29
C HIS A 61 -0.34 -10.49 -15.20
N SER A 62 0.03 -11.24 -16.24
CA SER A 62 1.24 -12.06 -16.27
C SER A 62 2.55 -11.26 -16.19
N GLN A 63 2.54 -9.99 -16.57
CA GLN A 63 3.66 -9.05 -16.45
C GLN A 63 3.68 -8.28 -15.11
N SER A 64 2.65 -8.41 -14.26
CA SER A 64 2.54 -7.67 -12.99
C SER A 64 2.64 -8.61 -11.80
N CYS A 65 3.78 -8.58 -11.11
CA CYS A 65 3.98 -9.32 -9.86
C CYS A 65 3.01 -8.84 -8.76
N ALA A 66 2.78 -7.52 -8.66
CA ALA A 66 1.85 -6.99 -7.66
C ALA A 66 0.39 -7.34 -7.90
N SER A 67 -0.07 -7.60 -9.13
CA SER A 67 -1.48 -7.98 -9.33
C SER A 67 -1.86 -9.23 -8.51
N TYR A 68 -0.96 -10.22 -8.45
CA TYR A 68 -1.09 -11.40 -7.60
C TYR A 68 -0.90 -11.08 -6.11
N GLY A 69 0.04 -10.19 -5.79
CA GLY A 69 0.25 -9.71 -4.42
C GLY A 69 -0.98 -9.02 -3.83
N VAL A 70 -1.67 -8.18 -4.62
CA VAL A 70 -2.92 -7.50 -4.24
C VAL A 70 -4.05 -8.50 -4.02
N MET A 71 -4.17 -9.51 -4.89
CA MET A 71 -5.13 -10.60 -4.68
C MET A 71 -4.85 -11.34 -3.36
N GLN A 72 -3.60 -11.71 -3.11
CA GLN A 72 -3.18 -12.39 -1.88
C GLN A 72 -3.40 -11.52 -0.64
N TYR A 73 -3.20 -10.21 -0.74
CA TYR A 73 -3.46 -9.27 0.35
C TYR A 73 -4.91 -9.32 0.81
N PHE A 74 -5.87 -9.16 -0.13
CA PHE A 74 -7.29 -9.22 0.20
C PHE A 74 -7.71 -10.63 0.70
N LEU A 75 -7.21 -11.70 0.08
CA LEU A 75 -7.50 -13.08 0.53
C LEU A 75 -6.98 -13.36 1.95
N ASN A 76 -5.87 -12.75 2.34
CA ASN A 76 -5.26 -12.92 3.66
C ASN A 76 -5.76 -11.93 4.71
N GLY A 77 -6.79 -11.12 4.42
CA GLY A 77 -7.45 -10.26 5.41
C GLY A 77 -7.02 -8.78 5.36
N GLY A 78 -6.40 -8.37 4.26
CA GLY A 78 -6.28 -6.97 3.88
C GLY A 78 -7.66 -6.35 3.60
N ALA A 79 -7.81 -5.07 3.94
CA ALA A 79 -9.08 -4.35 3.82
C ALA A 79 -9.02 -3.16 2.85
N THR A 80 -7.88 -2.46 2.81
CA THR A 80 -7.70 -1.27 1.98
C THR A 80 -6.28 -1.23 1.45
N ALA A 81 -6.15 -1.13 0.13
CA ALA A 81 -4.89 -0.99 -0.55
C ALA A 81 -4.80 0.36 -1.26
N TRP A 82 -3.59 0.92 -1.31
CA TRP A 82 -3.25 2.05 -2.15
C TRP A 82 -2.44 1.55 -3.33
N ILE A 83 -2.96 1.75 -4.53
CA ILE A 83 -2.33 1.25 -5.75
C ILE A 83 -1.65 2.43 -6.44
N VAL A 84 -0.36 2.30 -6.69
CA VAL A 84 0.40 3.24 -7.51
C VAL A 84 0.90 2.52 -8.74
N ARG A 85 0.36 2.91 -9.89
CA ARG A 85 0.81 2.41 -11.18
C ARG A 85 2.03 3.17 -11.66
N ILE A 86 3.08 2.44 -11.97
CA ILE A 86 4.25 2.97 -12.68
C ILE A 86 4.02 2.91 -14.19
N GLY A 87 4.56 3.88 -14.91
CA GLY A 87 4.61 3.89 -16.37
C GLY A 87 6.06 3.68 -16.83
N LEU A 88 6.24 2.86 -17.84
CA LEU A 88 7.51 2.65 -18.53
C LEU A 88 7.55 3.51 -19.80
N ALA A 89 8.74 3.96 -20.19
CA ALA A 89 8.92 4.83 -21.36
C ALA A 89 8.45 4.19 -22.69
N ASP A 90 8.37 2.85 -22.72
CA ASP A 90 7.94 2.09 -23.89
C ASP A 90 6.41 1.91 -23.95
N ASP A 91 5.68 2.29 -22.89
CA ASP A 91 4.22 2.26 -22.88
C ASP A 91 3.65 3.34 -23.82
N LYS A 92 2.69 2.97 -24.68
CA LYS A 92 2.04 3.90 -25.61
C LYS A 92 0.54 3.95 -25.36
N SER A 93 -0.03 5.15 -25.36
CA SER A 93 -1.49 5.34 -25.34
C SER A 93 -2.09 5.05 -26.71
N ALA A 94 -3.22 4.37 -26.71
CA ALA A 94 -4.01 4.21 -27.93
C ALA A 94 -4.61 5.55 -28.35
N THR A 95 -4.65 5.82 -29.65
CA THR A 95 -5.22 7.04 -30.21
C THR A 95 -6.24 6.73 -31.30
N ALA A 96 -7.21 7.62 -31.45
CA ALA A 96 -8.16 7.66 -32.55
C ALA A 96 -8.32 9.11 -33.01
N LYS A 97 -8.67 9.29 -34.27
CA LYS A 97 -9.01 10.60 -34.81
C LYS A 97 -10.50 10.64 -35.09
N LEU A 98 -11.17 11.68 -34.62
CA LEU A 98 -12.54 11.99 -34.97
C LEU A 98 -12.54 12.89 -36.20
N LYS A 99 -13.57 12.71 -37.04
CA LYS A 99 -13.69 13.42 -38.31
C LYS A 99 -14.88 14.37 -38.30
N ASP A 100 -14.81 15.42 -39.11
CA ASP A 100 -15.96 16.29 -39.43
C ASP A 100 -16.77 15.76 -40.63
N GLU A 101 -17.82 16.51 -40.97
CA GLU A 101 -18.71 16.27 -42.12
C GLU A 101 -17.98 16.25 -43.49
N ASP A 102 -16.76 16.81 -43.56
CA ASP A 102 -15.92 16.86 -44.75
C ASP A 102 -14.86 15.72 -44.78
N ASP A 103 -14.96 14.74 -43.87
CA ASP A 103 -14.00 13.65 -43.65
C ASP A 103 -12.61 14.13 -43.18
N ALA A 104 -12.51 15.36 -42.67
CA ALA A 104 -11.26 15.93 -42.15
C ALA A 104 -11.06 15.64 -40.65
N ASP A 105 -9.81 15.39 -40.26
CA ASP A 105 -9.43 15.12 -38.86
C ASP A 105 -9.65 16.38 -37.99
N THR A 106 -10.52 16.28 -36.98
CA THR A 106 -10.80 17.39 -36.05
C THR A 106 -10.10 17.21 -34.71
N LEU A 107 -10.38 16.10 -34.02
CA LEU A 107 -9.94 15.82 -32.65
C LEU A 107 -9.17 14.51 -32.58
N THR A 108 -8.06 14.49 -31.84
CA THR A 108 -7.44 13.23 -31.41
C THR A 108 -8.02 12.84 -30.07
N VAL A 109 -8.59 11.64 -30.00
CA VAL A 109 -8.94 10.96 -28.76
C VAL A 109 -7.76 10.09 -28.37
N THR A 110 -7.19 10.33 -27.20
CA THR A 110 -6.11 9.53 -26.62
C THR A 110 -6.63 8.82 -25.38
N ALA A 111 -6.27 7.55 -25.18
CA ALA A 111 -6.58 6.88 -23.92
C ALA A 111 -5.95 7.62 -22.73
N ALA A 112 -6.69 7.78 -21.62
CA ALA A 112 -6.27 8.58 -20.47
C ALA A 112 -4.98 8.07 -19.80
N ALA A 113 -4.67 6.79 -19.96
CA ALA A 113 -3.42 6.19 -19.51
C ALA A 113 -2.83 5.30 -20.61
N PRO A 114 -1.49 5.19 -20.67
CA PRO A 114 -0.85 4.36 -21.67
C PRO A 114 -1.12 2.86 -21.40
N GLY A 115 -1.03 2.07 -22.46
CA GLY A 115 -1.19 0.61 -22.42
C GLY A 115 -2.11 0.04 -23.51
N GLY A 116 -2.05 -1.28 -23.67
CA GLY A 116 -2.79 -2.04 -24.67
C GLY A 116 -4.29 -2.08 -24.43
N TRP A 117 -4.74 -1.85 -23.20
CA TRP A 117 -6.16 -1.74 -22.81
C TRP A 117 -6.91 -0.68 -23.63
N GLY A 118 -6.22 0.40 -24.01
CA GLY A 118 -6.80 1.49 -24.80
C GLY A 118 -7.29 1.03 -26.18
N ASN A 119 -6.77 -0.07 -26.73
CA ASN A 119 -7.22 -0.62 -28.03
C ASN A 119 -8.66 -1.19 -27.97
N GLY A 120 -9.14 -1.51 -26.77
CA GLY A 120 -10.51 -1.94 -26.52
C GLY A 120 -11.52 -0.79 -26.49
N LEU A 121 -11.06 0.47 -26.41
CA LEU A 121 -11.94 1.63 -26.34
C LEU A 121 -12.56 1.96 -27.69
N ARG A 122 -13.83 2.36 -27.62
CA ARG A 122 -14.70 2.68 -28.74
C ARG A 122 -15.36 4.00 -28.42
N VAL A 123 -15.19 5.00 -29.28
CA VAL A 123 -15.73 6.35 -29.04
C VAL A 123 -16.66 6.74 -30.16
N ALA A 124 -17.79 7.34 -29.80
CA ALA A 124 -18.74 7.88 -30.73
C ALA A 124 -19.23 9.24 -30.24
N VAL A 125 -19.48 10.15 -31.20
CA VAL A 125 -20.10 11.45 -30.94
C VAL A 125 -21.54 11.37 -31.44
N THR A 126 -22.51 11.69 -30.58
CA THR A 126 -23.93 11.70 -30.93
C THR A 126 -24.56 13.07 -30.78
N SER A 127 -25.66 13.32 -31.48
CA SER A 127 -26.40 14.58 -31.34
C SER A 127 -27.09 14.70 -29.97
N GLY A 128 -26.92 15.84 -29.32
CA GLY A 128 -27.55 16.23 -28.05
C GLY A 128 -28.70 17.22 -28.25
N ALA A 129 -29.22 17.78 -27.14
CA ALA A 129 -30.31 18.74 -27.21
C ALA A 129 -29.79 20.15 -27.60
N ALA A 130 -30.53 20.84 -28.48
CA ALA A 130 -30.29 22.26 -28.84
C ALA A 130 -28.82 22.56 -29.22
N ASP A 131 -28.34 21.91 -30.29
CA ASP A 131 -26.99 22.03 -30.87
C ASP A 131 -25.83 21.52 -29.99
N ALA A 132 -26.12 20.88 -28.86
CA ALA A 132 -25.11 20.19 -28.05
C ALA A 132 -24.74 18.82 -28.65
N VAL A 133 -23.58 18.29 -28.25
CA VAL A 133 -23.13 16.94 -28.63
C VAL A 133 -22.99 16.06 -27.39
N ASN A 134 -23.12 14.74 -27.54
CA ASN A 134 -22.77 13.80 -26.50
C ASN A 134 -21.55 13.00 -26.92
N LEU A 135 -20.63 12.77 -25.98
CA LEU A 135 -19.51 11.85 -26.17
C LEU A 135 -19.84 10.54 -25.46
N VAL A 136 -19.83 9.45 -26.22
CA VAL A 136 -20.05 8.09 -25.72
C VAL A 136 -18.74 7.32 -25.80
N VAL A 137 -18.27 6.83 -24.67
CA VAL A 137 -17.11 5.96 -24.57
C VAL A 137 -17.58 4.57 -24.16
N GLY A 138 -17.34 3.60 -25.03
CA GLY A 138 -17.57 2.19 -24.80
C GLY A 138 -16.28 1.38 -24.81
N GLU A 139 -16.36 0.18 -24.26
CA GLU A 139 -15.30 -0.81 -24.25
C GLU A 139 -15.82 -2.08 -24.93
N VAL A 140 -15.03 -2.69 -25.80
CA VAL A 140 -15.41 -3.97 -26.42
C VAL A 140 -15.37 -5.05 -25.34
N ALA A 141 -16.53 -5.60 -25.02
CA ALA A 141 -16.68 -6.73 -24.11
C ALA A 141 -16.21 -8.04 -24.77
N ALA A 142 -15.98 -9.08 -23.95
CA ALA A 142 -15.48 -10.37 -24.40
C ALA A 142 -16.41 -11.09 -25.41
N ASP A 143 -17.68 -10.71 -25.46
CA ASP A 143 -18.69 -11.20 -26.42
C ASP A 143 -18.72 -10.40 -27.74
N GLY A 144 -17.83 -9.42 -27.90
CA GLY A 144 -17.76 -8.54 -29.06
C GLY A 144 -18.78 -7.39 -29.04
N THR A 145 -19.60 -7.27 -28.00
CA THR A 145 -20.51 -6.13 -27.84
C THR A 145 -19.77 -4.92 -27.28
N ILE A 146 -20.28 -3.71 -27.56
CA ILE A 146 -19.70 -2.48 -27.03
C ILE A 146 -20.46 -2.15 -25.74
N ALA A 147 -19.81 -2.38 -24.60
CA ALA A 147 -20.34 -2.01 -23.30
C ALA A 147 -20.05 -0.53 -23.06
N VAL A 148 -21.09 0.30 -23.02
CA VAL A 148 -20.94 1.73 -22.74
C VAL A 148 -20.46 1.94 -21.30
N ARG A 149 -19.38 2.71 -21.13
CA ARG A 149 -18.74 3.01 -19.85
C ARG A 149 -19.01 4.43 -19.38
N GLU A 150 -18.88 5.39 -20.30
CA GLU A 150 -19.07 6.81 -20.01
C GLU A 150 -19.94 7.44 -21.08
N ILE A 151 -20.87 8.31 -20.65
CA ILE A 151 -21.67 9.14 -21.53
C ILE A 151 -21.62 10.57 -20.99
N HIS A 152 -20.92 11.44 -21.70
CA HIS A 152 -20.92 12.88 -21.41
C HIS A 152 -22.01 13.54 -22.22
N ARG A 153 -23.07 14.00 -21.56
CA ARG A 153 -24.27 14.53 -22.22
C ARG A 153 -24.25 16.05 -22.31
N ASN A 154 -24.84 16.58 -23.38
CA ASN A 154 -25.01 18.01 -23.63
C ASN A 154 -23.70 18.81 -23.51
N LEU A 155 -22.63 18.29 -24.11
CA LEU A 155 -21.37 19.01 -24.23
C LEU A 155 -21.52 20.18 -25.22
N PRO A 156 -20.86 21.31 -24.96
CA PRO A 156 -20.86 22.44 -25.89
C PRO A 156 -20.23 22.03 -27.23
N ALA A 157 -20.80 22.52 -28.35
CA ALA A 157 -20.28 22.23 -29.69
C ALA A 157 -18.94 22.92 -30.02
N ALA A 158 -18.53 23.91 -29.22
CA ALA A 158 -17.26 24.59 -29.38
C ALA A 158 -16.10 23.66 -28.99
N THR A 159 -15.14 23.45 -29.90
CA THR A 159 -14.04 22.49 -29.76
C THR A 159 -13.23 22.69 -28.47
N ALA A 160 -12.93 23.93 -28.09
CA ALA A 160 -12.15 24.23 -26.88
C ALA A 160 -12.90 23.90 -25.58
N ASP A 161 -14.19 24.25 -25.49
CA ASP A 161 -15.01 23.98 -24.32
C ASP A 161 -15.37 22.49 -24.21
N LEU A 162 -15.50 21.80 -25.35
CA LEU A 162 -15.67 20.35 -25.41
C LEU A 162 -14.43 19.62 -24.89
N ILE A 163 -13.22 20.03 -25.33
CA ILE A 163 -11.96 19.45 -24.84
C ILE A 163 -11.85 19.66 -23.33
N ALA A 164 -12.12 20.86 -22.82
CA ALA A 164 -12.06 21.16 -21.39
C ALA A 164 -13.08 20.32 -20.59
N ALA A 165 -14.34 20.29 -21.04
CA ALA A 165 -15.40 19.55 -20.36
C ALA A 165 -15.16 18.04 -20.34
N VAL A 166 -14.58 17.47 -21.40
CA VAL A 166 -14.25 16.03 -21.45
C VAL A 166 -13.00 15.75 -20.63
N ASN A 167 -11.93 16.53 -20.77
CA ASN A 167 -10.68 16.29 -20.02
C ASN A 167 -10.84 16.45 -18.50
N ASP A 168 -11.81 17.26 -18.04
CA ASP A 168 -12.13 17.39 -16.62
C ASP A 168 -13.05 16.27 -16.08
N ALA A 169 -13.84 15.63 -16.95
CA ALA A 169 -14.90 14.69 -16.53
C ALA A 169 -14.66 13.23 -16.89
N SER A 170 -13.79 12.94 -17.86
CA SER A 170 -13.54 11.60 -18.40
C SER A 170 -12.38 10.92 -17.68
N ASP A 171 -12.61 9.69 -17.20
CA ASP A 171 -11.54 8.87 -16.60
C ASP A 171 -10.86 7.97 -17.64
N LEU A 172 -11.45 7.80 -18.83
CA LEU A 172 -11.00 6.83 -19.84
C LEU A 172 -10.31 7.45 -21.07
N VAL A 173 -10.71 8.65 -21.47
CA VAL A 173 -10.17 9.34 -22.67
C VAL A 173 -9.81 10.79 -22.43
N LEU A 174 -8.82 11.27 -23.17
CA LEU A 174 -8.40 12.67 -23.25
C LEU A 174 -8.53 13.15 -24.69
N LEU A 175 -9.01 14.38 -24.88
CA LEU A 175 -9.15 15.01 -26.19
C LEU A 175 -8.04 16.05 -26.38
N THR A 176 -7.45 16.05 -27.57
CA THR A 176 -6.51 17.08 -28.03
C THR A 176 -6.87 17.52 -29.44
N ASP A 177 -6.79 18.83 -29.69
CA ASP A 177 -7.10 19.40 -31.00
C ASP A 177 -6.03 19.05 -32.05
N ILE A 178 -6.47 18.73 -33.26
CA ILE A 178 -5.61 18.52 -34.44
C ILE A 178 -5.63 19.75 -35.35
N ALA A 179 -6.72 20.52 -35.37
CA ALA A 179 -7.05 21.39 -36.49
C ALA A 179 -6.75 22.88 -36.23
N ALA A 180 -6.16 23.53 -37.23
CA ALA A 180 -5.97 24.99 -37.27
C ALA A 180 -7.29 25.77 -37.57
N THR A 181 -8.41 25.07 -37.77
CA THR A 181 -9.75 25.64 -38.00
C THR A 181 -10.80 24.81 -37.26
N PRO A 182 -11.65 25.41 -36.40
CA PRO A 182 -12.48 24.69 -35.45
C PRO A 182 -13.82 24.28 -36.09
N LYS A 183 -13.83 23.19 -36.87
CA LYS A 183 -15.05 22.42 -37.08
C LYS A 183 -15.11 21.31 -36.03
N GLY A 184 -16.26 21.15 -35.38
CA GLY A 184 -16.49 20.07 -34.42
C GLY A 184 -16.63 18.71 -35.14
N PRO A 185 -16.46 17.58 -34.41
CA PRO A 185 -16.71 16.26 -34.98
C PRO A 185 -18.17 16.10 -35.41
N GLU A 186 -18.41 15.37 -36.51
CA GLU A 186 -19.76 15.11 -37.02
C GLU A 186 -20.56 14.27 -36.01
N PRO A 187 -21.68 14.78 -35.45
CA PRO A 187 -22.49 14.02 -34.52
C PRO A 187 -23.41 13.05 -35.26
N VAL A 188 -23.39 11.79 -34.87
CA VAL A 188 -24.26 10.75 -35.46
C VAL A 188 -25.57 10.64 -34.68
N ALA A 189 -26.60 10.07 -35.31
CA ALA A 189 -27.91 9.91 -34.67
C ALA A 189 -27.82 9.06 -33.40
N GLY A 190 -28.16 9.67 -32.26
CA GLY A 190 -28.22 9.03 -30.95
C GLY A 190 -29.62 8.55 -30.58
N SER A 191 -29.69 7.51 -29.77
CA SER A 191 -30.89 7.06 -29.06
C SER A 191 -31.25 8.02 -27.92
N ALA A 192 -32.42 7.83 -27.30
CA ALA A 192 -32.86 8.64 -26.15
C ALA A 192 -31.92 8.55 -24.92
N THR A 193 -31.05 7.54 -24.87
CA THR A 193 -30.02 7.37 -23.83
C THR A 193 -28.67 7.99 -24.21
N GLY A 194 -28.54 8.54 -25.42
CA GLY A 194 -27.33 9.17 -25.95
C GLY A 194 -26.40 8.22 -26.72
N GLU A 195 -26.70 6.93 -26.78
CA GLU A 195 -25.90 5.91 -27.48
C GLU A 195 -26.14 5.97 -29.00
N PRO A 196 -25.15 5.67 -29.85
CA PRO A 196 -25.33 5.64 -31.29
C PRO A 196 -26.36 4.59 -31.70
N LEU A 197 -27.20 4.89 -32.69
CA LEU A 197 -28.20 3.94 -33.19
C LEU A 197 -27.58 2.76 -33.96
N ASP A 198 -26.35 2.89 -34.45
CA ASP A 198 -25.59 1.84 -35.13
C ASP A 198 -24.26 1.56 -34.40
N PRO A 199 -23.99 0.31 -33.97
CA PRO A 199 -22.72 -0.09 -33.35
C PRO A 199 -21.48 0.08 -34.24
N THR A 200 -21.64 0.22 -35.56
CA THR A 200 -20.53 0.43 -36.50
C THR A 200 -19.99 1.86 -36.49
N THR A 201 -20.73 2.80 -35.91
CA THR A 201 -20.36 4.21 -35.79
C THR A 201 -19.22 4.48 -34.79
N TYR A 202 -18.92 3.51 -33.92
CA TYR A 202 -17.85 3.66 -32.96
C TYR A 202 -16.47 3.64 -33.62
N VAL A 203 -15.69 4.69 -33.37
CA VAL A 203 -14.28 4.77 -33.76
C VAL A 203 -13.44 4.03 -32.71
N GLY A 204 -12.67 3.04 -33.14
CA GLY A 204 -11.74 2.31 -32.28
C GLY A 204 -10.42 3.06 -32.09
N LEU A 205 -9.97 3.14 -30.84
CA LEU A 205 -8.61 3.56 -30.55
C LEU A 205 -7.64 2.43 -30.91
N THR A 206 -6.48 2.80 -31.46
CA THR A 206 -5.44 1.84 -31.89
C THR A 206 -4.06 2.33 -31.50
N GLY A 207 -3.06 1.44 -31.52
CA GLY A 207 -1.66 1.80 -31.27
C GLY A 207 -1.26 1.85 -29.79
N GLY A 208 -2.17 1.45 -28.87
CA GLY A 208 -1.83 1.23 -27.47
C GLY A 208 -0.88 0.05 -27.33
N VAL A 209 0.23 0.23 -26.60
CA VAL A 209 1.24 -0.81 -26.39
C VAL A 209 1.60 -0.85 -24.92
N ASP A 210 1.58 -2.05 -24.35
CA ASP A 210 2.13 -2.33 -23.02
C ASP A 210 3.62 -2.67 -23.14
N ALA A 211 4.44 -2.03 -22.32
CA ALA A 211 5.84 -2.36 -22.20
C ALA A 211 5.99 -3.80 -21.64
N THR A 212 6.99 -4.52 -22.15
CA THR A 212 7.38 -5.80 -21.55
C THR A 212 8.17 -5.54 -20.27
N VAL A 213 7.58 -5.85 -19.13
CA VAL A 213 8.14 -5.66 -17.79
C VAL A 213 9.03 -6.84 -17.40
N LEU A 214 8.55 -8.06 -17.66
CA LEU A 214 9.15 -9.32 -17.22
C LEU A 214 9.49 -10.21 -18.42
N LYS A 215 10.64 -10.86 -18.35
CA LYS A 215 11.02 -11.96 -19.23
C LYS A 215 10.26 -13.24 -18.84
N ALA A 216 10.36 -14.26 -19.69
CA ALA A 216 9.71 -15.56 -19.45
C ALA A 216 10.23 -16.29 -18.18
N ASP A 217 11.45 -15.96 -17.73
CA ASP A 217 12.05 -16.49 -16.50
C ASP A 217 11.62 -15.74 -15.23
N GLY A 218 10.77 -14.72 -15.35
CA GLY A 218 10.29 -13.91 -14.22
C GLY A 218 11.24 -12.80 -13.79
N THR A 219 12.38 -12.60 -14.46
CA THR A 219 13.29 -11.47 -14.22
C THR A 219 12.87 -10.23 -14.99
N ALA A 220 13.32 -9.05 -14.55
CA ALA A 220 13.06 -7.79 -15.24
C ALA A 220 13.62 -7.80 -16.67
N ASN A 221 12.82 -7.28 -17.61
CA ASN A 221 13.23 -7.09 -19.01
C ASN A 221 14.36 -6.06 -19.13
N ASP A 222 14.17 -4.90 -18.49
CA ASP A 222 15.16 -3.83 -18.33
C ASP A 222 15.15 -3.38 -16.86
N ALA A 223 16.10 -3.89 -16.08
CA ALA A 223 16.17 -3.65 -14.63
C ALA A 223 16.38 -2.16 -14.31
N THR A 224 17.18 -1.44 -15.11
CA THR A 224 17.46 -0.02 -14.89
C THR A 224 16.22 0.84 -15.10
N LYS A 225 15.48 0.61 -16.19
CA LYS A 225 14.22 1.32 -16.44
C LYS A 225 13.17 0.99 -15.37
N LEU A 226 13.05 -0.28 -14.98
CA LEU A 226 12.09 -0.71 -13.98
C LEU A 226 12.40 -0.12 -12.60
N ALA A 227 13.67 -0.14 -12.17
CA ALA A 227 14.09 0.46 -10.90
C ALA A 227 13.77 1.97 -10.85
N ALA A 228 14.09 2.71 -11.92
CA ALA A 228 13.77 4.14 -12.02
C ALA A 228 12.26 4.42 -11.98
N ALA A 229 11.46 3.59 -12.65
CA ALA A 229 10.00 3.71 -12.63
C ALA A 229 9.40 3.39 -11.25
N LEU A 230 9.91 2.37 -10.56
CA LEU A 230 9.51 2.01 -9.19
C LEU A 230 9.86 3.12 -8.19
N GLU A 231 11.06 3.69 -8.29
CA GLU A 231 11.47 4.83 -7.47
C GLU A 231 10.58 6.05 -7.70
N ALA A 232 10.28 6.39 -8.96
CA ALA A 232 9.33 7.44 -9.30
C ALA A 232 7.91 7.15 -8.77
N GLY A 233 7.53 5.87 -8.69
CA GLY A 233 6.27 5.39 -8.11
C GLY A 233 6.15 5.57 -6.60
N LEU A 234 7.23 5.87 -5.88
CA LEU A 234 7.16 6.22 -4.46
C LEU A 234 6.70 7.68 -4.24
N ALA A 235 7.02 8.58 -5.16
CA ALA A 235 6.72 10.01 -5.02
C ALA A 235 5.20 10.33 -4.85
N PRO A 236 4.27 9.68 -5.60
CA PRO A 236 2.83 9.88 -5.40
C PRO A 236 2.34 9.59 -3.99
N LEU A 237 2.99 8.69 -3.25
CA LEU A 237 2.61 8.35 -1.87
C LEU A 237 2.87 9.51 -0.89
N THR A 238 3.82 10.42 -1.19
CA THR A 238 4.07 11.62 -0.36
C THR A 238 2.94 12.64 -0.41
N ARG A 239 2.15 12.64 -1.50
CA ARG A 239 1.02 13.55 -1.67
C ARG A 239 -0.19 13.11 -0.86
N ILE A 240 -0.24 11.83 -0.50
CA ILE A 240 -1.20 11.33 0.46
C ILE A 240 -0.68 11.70 1.84
N GLU A 241 -1.55 12.29 2.66
CA GLU A 241 -1.18 12.73 4.01
C GLU A 241 -0.47 11.60 4.80
N PRO A 242 0.62 11.90 5.54
CA PRO A 242 1.34 10.93 6.37
C PRO A 242 0.48 10.47 7.55
N ALA A 243 -0.48 9.60 7.24
CA ALA A 243 -1.36 8.88 8.15
C ALA A 243 -2.10 7.72 7.44
N VAL A 244 -1.95 7.59 6.12
CA VAL A 244 -2.91 6.88 5.27
C VAL A 244 -2.36 5.56 4.71
N PHE A 245 -1.06 5.31 4.80
CA PHE A 245 -0.48 3.98 4.54
C PHE A 245 0.51 3.62 5.64
N ASN A 246 0.54 2.35 6.02
CA ASN A 246 1.38 1.82 7.09
C ASN A 246 2.31 0.71 6.59
N LEU A 247 1.94 0.06 5.49
CA LEU A 247 2.71 -1.01 4.87
C LEU A 247 3.03 -0.62 3.43
N LEU A 248 4.22 -0.98 2.97
CA LEU A 248 4.65 -0.81 1.57
C LEU A 248 5.05 -2.19 1.02
N CYS A 249 4.57 -2.49 -0.18
CA CYS A 249 4.92 -3.69 -0.94
C CYS A 249 5.35 -3.25 -2.34
N VAL A 250 6.52 -3.73 -2.78
CA VAL A 250 7.07 -3.47 -4.13
C VAL A 250 7.48 -4.80 -4.76
N PRO A 251 6.53 -5.67 -5.16
CA PRO A 251 6.84 -7.05 -5.56
C PRO A 251 7.76 -7.15 -6.78
N ALA A 252 7.63 -6.24 -7.76
CA ALA A 252 8.54 -6.19 -8.90
C ALA A 252 9.99 -5.86 -8.52
N ALA A 253 10.27 -5.26 -7.36
CA ALA A 253 11.64 -5.01 -6.91
C ALA A 253 12.47 -6.30 -6.88
N ALA A 254 11.86 -7.41 -6.44
CA ALA A 254 12.52 -8.72 -6.39
C ALA A 254 13.01 -9.21 -7.76
N THR A 255 12.43 -8.70 -8.86
CA THR A 255 12.79 -9.12 -10.23
C THR A 255 14.01 -8.38 -10.80
N LEU A 256 14.55 -7.39 -10.07
CA LEU A 256 15.65 -6.54 -10.51
C LEU A 256 17.02 -7.22 -10.47
N GLY A 257 17.18 -8.31 -9.71
CA GLY A 257 18.49 -8.93 -9.46
C GLY A 257 19.38 -7.97 -8.66
N ASP A 258 20.55 -7.63 -9.20
CA ASP A 258 21.60 -6.81 -8.57
C ASP A 258 21.16 -5.37 -8.21
N GLY A 259 19.99 -4.91 -8.67
CA GLY A 259 19.44 -3.58 -8.33
C GLY A 259 18.44 -3.59 -7.16
N LEU A 260 18.22 -4.74 -6.51
CA LEU A 260 17.22 -4.86 -5.44
C LEU A 260 17.64 -4.09 -4.17
N ASP A 261 18.89 -4.19 -3.76
CA ASP A 261 19.42 -3.55 -2.55
C ASP A 261 19.26 -2.03 -2.60
N GLU A 262 19.66 -1.39 -3.71
CA GLU A 262 19.57 0.06 -3.88
C GLU A 262 18.11 0.55 -3.81
N LEU A 263 17.19 -0.16 -4.47
CA LEU A 263 15.78 0.20 -4.44
C LEU A 263 15.17 -0.01 -3.05
N VAL A 264 15.50 -1.11 -2.37
CA VAL A 264 15.03 -1.39 -1.02
C VAL A 264 15.58 -0.38 -0.02
N ASP A 265 16.82 0.06 -0.15
CA ASP A 265 17.40 1.11 0.69
C ASP A 265 16.65 2.43 0.53
N LYS A 266 16.38 2.86 -0.71
CA LYS A 266 15.57 4.04 -0.99
C LYS A 266 14.13 3.91 -0.47
N ALA A 267 13.48 2.77 -0.73
CA ALA A 267 12.11 2.49 -0.27
C ALA A 267 12.03 2.39 1.26
N SER A 268 13.07 1.88 1.92
CA SER A 268 13.12 1.76 3.36
C SER A 268 13.33 3.11 4.04
N LYS A 269 14.19 3.98 3.47
CA LYS A 269 14.31 5.38 3.90
C LYS A 269 13.00 6.14 3.72
N PHE A 270 12.34 5.93 2.58
CA PHE A 270 11.00 6.46 2.34
C PHE A 270 10.00 6.00 3.42
N CYS A 271 10.05 4.73 3.81
CA CYS A 271 9.22 4.18 4.89
C CYS A 271 9.56 4.78 6.26
N GLU A 272 10.83 5.08 6.54
CA GLU A 272 11.24 5.76 7.78
C GLU A 272 10.68 7.19 7.87
N ASP A 273 10.71 7.94 6.77
CA ASP A 273 10.21 9.32 6.73
C ASP A 273 8.66 9.39 6.81
N ASN A 274 7.97 8.33 6.35
CA ASN A 274 6.51 8.28 6.26
C ASN A 274 5.83 7.36 7.29
N PHE A 275 6.57 6.88 8.30
CA PHE A 275 6.07 5.98 9.35
C PHE A 275 5.49 4.65 8.84
N ALA A 276 5.98 4.16 7.69
CA ALA A 276 5.55 2.91 7.08
C ALA A 276 6.55 1.77 7.30
N PHE A 277 6.13 0.55 7.00
CA PHE A 277 6.94 -0.67 7.10
C PHE A 277 6.96 -1.42 5.75
N LEU A 278 8.15 -1.69 5.24
CA LEU A 278 8.38 -2.36 3.96
C LEU A 278 8.40 -3.89 4.13
N VAL A 279 7.61 -4.58 3.31
CA VAL A 279 7.67 -6.04 3.19
C VAL A 279 8.43 -6.38 1.91
N VAL A 280 9.58 -7.02 2.05
CA VAL A 280 10.51 -7.31 0.96
C VAL A 280 10.34 -8.75 0.49
N ASP A 281 10.31 -8.92 -0.84
CA ASP A 281 10.28 -10.21 -1.49
C ASP A 281 11.69 -10.67 -1.87
N PRO A 282 12.03 -11.95 -1.71
CA PRO A 282 13.29 -12.53 -2.19
C PRO A 282 13.24 -12.66 -3.72
N PRO A 283 14.38 -12.56 -4.42
CA PRO A 283 14.41 -12.64 -5.88
C PRO A 283 13.93 -14.01 -6.40
N PRO A 284 13.26 -14.07 -7.57
CA PRO A 284 12.85 -15.32 -8.19
C PRO A 284 14.06 -16.09 -8.74
N GLY A 285 13.96 -17.42 -8.75
CA GLY A 285 14.92 -18.32 -9.40
C GLY A 285 15.85 -19.10 -8.44
N ALA A 286 16.68 -19.97 -9.03
CA ALA A 286 17.48 -20.98 -8.31
C ALA A 286 18.42 -20.44 -7.23
N ALA A 287 18.75 -19.14 -7.26
CA ALA A 287 19.59 -18.51 -6.24
C ALA A 287 18.92 -18.41 -4.86
N THR A 288 17.61 -18.69 -4.74
CA THR A 288 16.89 -18.71 -3.46
C THR A 288 16.00 -19.94 -3.29
N ASP A 289 16.19 -21.00 -4.07
CA ASP A 289 15.31 -22.19 -4.01
C ASP A 289 15.52 -23.00 -2.71
N THR A 290 16.74 -23.02 -2.18
CA THR A 290 17.07 -23.69 -0.92
C THR A 290 17.42 -22.70 0.19
N GLY A 291 17.27 -23.13 1.45
CA GLY A 291 17.69 -22.32 2.60
C GLY A 291 19.20 -22.02 2.61
N ALA A 292 20.02 -22.88 1.99
CA ALA A 292 21.45 -22.66 1.86
C ALA A 292 21.80 -21.55 0.86
N GLU A 293 21.12 -21.54 -0.29
CA GLU A 293 21.29 -20.52 -1.33
C GLU A 293 20.72 -19.18 -0.85
N MET A 294 19.53 -19.18 -0.23
CA MET A 294 18.96 -17.98 0.37
C MET A 294 19.89 -17.36 1.42
N ALA A 295 20.55 -18.18 2.23
CA ALA A 295 21.51 -17.69 3.21
C ALA A 295 22.80 -17.15 2.56
N ALA A 296 23.24 -17.74 1.45
CA ALA A 296 24.40 -17.25 0.70
C ALA A 296 24.08 -15.91 0.02
N TRP A 297 22.90 -15.80 -0.58
CA TRP A 297 22.39 -14.56 -1.16
C TRP A 297 22.23 -13.46 -0.10
N ALA A 298 21.58 -13.77 1.02
CA ALA A 298 21.37 -12.82 2.12
C ALA A 298 22.68 -12.36 2.81
N ALA A 299 23.76 -13.13 2.67
CA ALA A 299 25.10 -12.74 3.13
C ALA A 299 25.93 -12.00 2.06
N GLY A 300 25.43 -11.94 0.82
CA GLY A 300 26.05 -11.24 -0.30
C GLY A 300 25.83 -9.73 -0.23
N THR A 301 26.39 -9.01 -1.21
CA THR A 301 26.23 -7.56 -1.36
C THR A 301 24.86 -7.17 -1.89
N ASP A 302 24.18 -8.08 -2.59
CA ASP A 302 22.98 -7.78 -3.35
C ASP A 302 21.69 -7.94 -2.51
N ALA A 303 21.85 -8.33 -1.24
CA ALA A 303 20.76 -8.44 -0.30
C ALA A 303 20.60 -7.14 0.50
N PRO A 304 19.36 -6.65 0.68
CA PRO A 304 19.13 -5.44 1.45
C PRO A 304 19.43 -5.67 2.93
N THR A 305 20.16 -4.74 3.54
CA THR A 305 20.56 -4.83 4.95
C THR A 305 20.27 -3.54 5.71
N GLY A 306 20.32 -3.59 7.04
CA GLY A 306 20.44 -2.37 7.85
C GLY A 306 19.16 -1.54 8.06
N SER A 307 18.02 -1.88 7.45
CA SER A 307 16.78 -1.16 7.72
C SER A 307 15.96 -1.73 8.89
N LYS A 308 15.56 -0.85 9.82
CA LYS A 308 14.64 -1.18 10.93
C LYS A 308 13.18 -1.23 10.47
N ASN A 309 12.84 -0.54 9.38
CA ASN A 309 11.48 -0.44 8.85
C ASN A 309 11.21 -1.47 7.73
N ALA A 310 12.04 -2.50 7.58
CA ALA A 310 11.85 -3.52 6.56
C ALA A 310 12.01 -4.94 7.12
N ALA A 311 11.32 -5.90 6.50
CA ALA A 311 11.50 -7.33 6.75
C ALA A 311 11.34 -8.14 5.47
N ILE A 312 12.18 -9.16 5.32
CA ILE A 312 12.14 -10.10 4.19
C ILE A 312 11.49 -11.42 4.62
N TYR A 313 10.73 -12.02 3.71
CA TYR A 313 10.00 -13.27 3.93
C TYR A 313 10.33 -14.29 2.85
N TRP A 314 10.68 -15.51 3.23
CA TRP A 314 11.06 -16.60 2.32
C TRP A 314 10.41 -17.91 2.80
N PRO A 315 10.06 -18.90 1.97
CA PRO A 315 10.16 -18.96 0.52
C PRO A 315 9.13 -18.10 -0.21
N ARG A 316 9.26 -18.06 -1.53
CA ARG A 316 8.24 -17.51 -2.43
C ARG A 316 7.01 -18.40 -2.43
N LEU A 317 5.92 -17.89 -3.02
CA LEU A 317 4.62 -18.53 -3.03
C LEU A 317 4.28 -19.06 -4.41
N THR A 318 3.73 -20.27 -4.46
CA THR A 318 3.17 -20.86 -5.66
C THR A 318 1.65 -20.83 -5.58
N MET A 319 1.00 -20.36 -6.63
CA MET A 319 -0.46 -20.30 -6.70
C MET A 319 -0.97 -20.71 -8.07
N PRO A 320 -2.15 -21.35 -8.17
CA PRO A 320 -2.75 -21.68 -9.46
C PRO A 320 -3.12 -20.38 -10.18
N ASP A 321 -2.57 -20.18 -11.37
CA ASP A 321 -2.80 -18.98 -12.17
C ASP A 321 -4.08 -19.12 -13.02
N PRO A 322 -5.15 -18.33 -12.78
CA PRO A 322 -6.37 -18.38 -13.57
C PRO A 322 -6.13 -18.01 -15.05
N LEU A 323 -5.11 -17.20 -15.35
CA LEU A 323 -4.79 -16.77 -16.71
C LEU A 323 -4.04 -17.85 -17.50
N ALA A 324 -3.40 -18.80 -16.82
CA ALA A 324 -2.63 -19.89 -17.42
C ALA A 324 -3.29 -21.27 -17.19
N ASN A 325 -4.63 -21.33 -17.17
CA ASN A 325 -5.40 -22.56 -16.96
C ASN A 325 -5.05 -23.32 -15.65
N GLY A 326 -4.69 -22.61 -14.60
CA GLY A 326 -4.37 -23.17 -13.29
C GLY A 326 -2.94 -23.69 -13.15
N ILE A 327 -2.05 -23.44 -14.12
CA ILE A 327 -0.61 -23.73 -13.96
C ILE A 327 -0.08 -22.96 -12.76
N ALA A 328 0.71 -23.61 -11.92
CA ALA A 328 1.30 -22.99 -10.75
C ALA A 328 2.27 -21.87 -11.17
N ARG A 329 2.05 -20.68 -10.62
CA ARG A 329 2.86 -19.48 -10.84
C ARG A 329 3.62 -19.12 -9.57
N ASP A 330 4.89 -18.79 -9.73
CA ASP A 330 5.72 -18.22 -8.66
C ASP A 330 5.39 -16.74 -8.43
N THR A 331 5.23 -16.37 -7.16
CA THR A 331 4.82 -15.03 -6.72
C THR A 331 5.52 -14.66 -5.41
N GLY A 332 5.78 -13.37 -5.21
CA GLY A 332 6.37 -12.86 -3.98
C GLY A 332 5.43 -12.98 -2.77
N PRO A 333 5.94 -13.28 -1.56
CA PRO A 333 5.12 -13.39 -0.35
C PRO A 333 4.59 -12.07 0.21
N SER A 334 5.09 -10.91 -0.22
CA SER A 334 4.83 -9.60 0.38
C SER A 334 3.36 -9.26 0.52
N GLY A 335 2.58 -9.46 -0.54
CA GLY A 335 1.13 -9.20 -0.54
C GLY A 335 0.39 -10.09 0.46
N ALA A 336 0.70 -11.39 0.48
CA ALA A 336 0.14 -12.34 1.43
C ALA A 336 0.49 -11.98 2.89
N VAL A 337 1.77 -11.67 3.14
CA VAL A 337 2.27 -11.31 4.48
C VAL A 337 1.66 -9.98 4.95
N ALA A 338 1.52 -8.98 4.07
CA ALA A 338 0.82 -7.74 4.39
C ALA A 338 -0.65 -7.98 4.74
N GLY A 339 -1.32 -8.94 4.09
CA GLY A 339 -2.67 -9.37 4.47
C GLY A 339 -2.70 -10.03 5.85
N ILE A 340 -1.72 -10.89 6.16
CA ILE A 340 -1.57 -11.52 7.48
C ILE A 340 -1.31 -10.47 8.57
N PHE A 341 -0.52 -9.42 8.27
CA PHE A 341 -0.31 -8.30 9.18
C PHE A 341 -1.64 -7.60 9.49
N ALA A 342 -2.40 -7.23 8.45
CA ALA A 342 -3.71 -6.61 8.60
C ALA A 342 -4.66 -7.46 9.46
N ARG A 343 -4.71 -8.77 9.20
CA ARG A 343 -5.57 -9.71 9.95
C ARG A 343 -5.13 -9.88 11.41
N THR A 344 -3.83 -9.93 11.66
CA THR A 344 -3.29 -10.05 13.03
C THR A 344 -3.56 -8.77 13.82
N ASP A 345 -3.35 -7.61 13.20
CA ASP A 345 -3.57 -6.32 13.85
C ASP A 345 -5.05 -6.13 14.23
N ALA A 346 -5.97 -6.48 13.33
CA ALA A 346 -7.41 -6.36 13.57
C ALA A 346 -7.91 -7.25 14.73
N THR A 347 -7.24 -8.37 14.99
CA THR A 347 -7.67 -9.36 15.98
C THR A 347 -6.91 -9.25 17.31
N ARG A 348 -5.62 -8.91 17.27
CA ARG A 348 -4.69 -8.97 18.42
C ARG A 348 -3.93 -7.67 18.67
N GLY A 349 -4.02 -6.70 17.77
CA GLY A 349 -3.26 -5.46 17.81
C GLY A 349 -1.84 -5.59 17.23
N VAL A 350 -1.28 -4.44 16.84
CA VAL A 350 0.03 -4.33 16.15
C VAL A 350 1.23 -4.84 16.98
N TRP A 351 1.07 -4.91 18.30
CA TRP A 351 2.08 -5.42 19.24
C TRP A 351 2.19 -6.95 19.27
N LYS A 352 1.22 -7.67 18.67
CA LYS A 352 1.33 -9.12 18.49
C LYS A 352 2.19 -9.42 17.26
N ALA A 353 3.18 -10.30 17.43
CA ALA A 353 3.96 -10.80 16.30
C ALA A 353 3.03 -11.44 15.25
N PRO A 354 3.11 -11.03 13.96
CA PRO A 354 2.35 -11.63 12.86
C PRO A 354 2.98 -12.95 12.39
N ALA A 355 3.30 -13.81 13.37
CA ALA A 355 3.95 -15.10 13.19
C ALA A 355 3.41 -16.12 14.21
N GLY A 356 3.63 -17.40 13.90
CA GLY A 356 3.16 -18.54 14.68
C GLY A 356 1.96 -19.23 14.03
N ILE A 357 1.35 -20.17 14.76
CA ILE A 357 0.27 -21.03 14.23
C ILE A 357 -1.02 -20.28 13.83
N GLU A 358 -1.23 -19.06 14.34
CA GLU A 358 -2.38 -18.21 13.97
C GLU A 358 -2.12 -17.43 12.66
N ALA A 359 -0.86 -17.31 12.23
CA ALA A 359 -0.44 -16.57 11.05
C ALA A 359 -0.50 -17.45 9.79
N THR A 360 -1.65 -18.09 9.57
CA THR A 360 -1.87 -19.01 8.44
C THR A 360 -1.98 -18.29 7.10
N LEU A 361 -1.30 -18.80 6.09
CA LEU A 361 -1.41 -18.35 4.71
C LEU A 361 -2.65 -18.98 4.05
N ARG A 362 -3.34 -18.21 3.21
CA ARG A 362 -4.51 -18.66 2.43
C ARG A 362 -4.26 -18.46 0.93
N GLY A 363 -4.70 -19.42 0.11
CA GLY A 363 -4.74 -19.26 -1.34
C GLY A 363 -3.40 -19.39 -2.07
N ALA A 364 -2.35 -19.89 -1.39
CA ALA A 364 -1.05 -20.18 -1.98
C ALA A 364 -0.30 -21.26 -1.18
N ASP A 365 0.55 -21.99 -1.90
CA ASP A 365 1.51 -22.95 -1.37
C ASP A 365 2.93 -22.38 -1.36
N LEU A 366 3.85 -23.02 -0.64
CA LEU A 366 5.24 -22.59 -0.56
C LEU A 366 6.02 -23.16 -1.76
N SER A 367 6.89 -22.36 -2.39
CA SER A 367 7.75 -22.84 -3.48
C SER A 367 8.74 -23.91 -3.03
N SER A 368 9.19 -23.80 -1.78
CA SER A 368 10.19 -24.68 -1.18
C SER A 368 9.75 -25.18 0.18
N VAL A 369 10.07 -26.44 0.49
CA VAL A 369 9.82 -27.02 1.82
C VAL A 369 10.92 -26.59 2.77
N VAL A 370 10.54 -25.91 3.86
CA VAL A 370 11.48 -25.37 4.85
C VAL A 370 11.60 -26.27 6.06
N ASN A 371 12.81 -26.77 6.32
CA ASN A 371 13.10 -27.59 7.50
C ASN A 371 13.65 -26.75 8.68
N ASP A 372 13.89 -27.40 9.81
CA ASP A 372 14.42 -26.75 11.01
C ASP A 372 15.86 -26.23 10.83
N ALA A 373 16.67 -26.92 10.02
CA ALA A 373 18.05 -26.52 9.74
C ALA A 373 18.11 -25.24 8.88
N ASP A 374 17.22 -25.12 7.89
CA ASP A 374 17.06 -23.90 7.10
C ASP A 374 16.64 -22.73 7.99
N SER A 375 15.68 -22.97 8.89
CA SER A 375 15.21 -21.97 9.85
C SER A 375 16.34 -21.53 10.79
N ALA A 376 17.14 -22.47 11.30
CA ALA A 376 18.29 -22.20 12.16
C ALA A 376 19.40 -21.41 11.45
N ARG A 377 19.51 -21.56 10.13
CA ARG A 377 20.47 -20.82 9.29
C ARG A 377 19.99 -19.42 8.94
N LEU A 378 18.71 -19.25 8.63
CA LEU A 378 18.13 -18.00 8.11
C LEU A 378 17.67 -17.03 9.20
N ASN A 379 17.23 -17.53 10.36
CA ASN A 379 16.76 -16.66 11.43
C ASN A 379 17.88 -15.72 11.97
N PRO A 380 19.11 -16.18 12.23
CA PRO A 380 20.20 -15.33 12.74
C PRO A 380 20.62 -14.20 11.79
N ILE A 381 20.31 -14.31 10.49
CA ILE A 381 20.58 -13.29 9.48
C ILE A 381 19.38 -12.36 9.22
N GLY A 382 18.29 -12.50 9.99
CA GLY A 382 17.12 -11.63 9.89
C GLY A 382 16.14 -11.97 8.76
N VAL A 383 16.26 -13.16 8.16
CA VAL A 383 15.32 -13.65 7.13
C VAL A 383 14.18 -14.43 7.80
N ASN A 384 12.94 -14.00 7.57
CA ASN A 384 11.77 -14.67 8.13
C ASN A 384 11.33 -15.84 7.25
N VAL A 385 11.13 -17.00 7.85
CA VAL A 385 10.73 -18.21 7.11
C VAL A 385 9.22 -18.42 7.13
N LEU A 386 8.64 -18.86 6.01
CA LEU A 386 7.31 -19.43 5.90
C LEU A 386 7.45 -20.95 5.96
N ARG A 387 6.62 -21.61 6.78
CA ARG A 387 6.73 -23.05 7.00
C ARG A 387 5.39 -23.73 6.89
N THR A 388 5.42 -25.00 6.49
CA THR A 388 4.26 -25.87 6.53
C THR A 388 4.33 -26.75 7.77
N PHE A 389 3.30 -26.68 8.62
CA PHE A 389 3.13 -27.62 9.72
C PHE A 389 1.99 -28.59 9.41
N PRO A 390 2.13 -29.89 9.75
CA PRO A 390 1.02 -30.82 9.71
C PRO A 390 -0.17 -30.28 10.50
N VAL A 391 -1.40 -30.44 9.97
CA VAL A 391 -2.67 -30.00 10.57
C VAL A 391 -2.92 -28.47 10.53
N VAL A 392 -1.90 -27.63 10.70
CA VAL A 392 -2.04 -26.15 10.71
C VAL A 392 -1.94 -25.56 9.29
N GLY A 393 -1.16 -26.18 8.41
CA GLY A 393 -0.92 -25.69 7.05
C GLY A 393 0.27 -24.73 6.97
N ASN A 394 0.26 -23.86 5.96
CA ASN A 394 1.32 -22.89 5.69
C ASN A 394 1.19 -21.70 6.65
N VAL A 395 2.27 -21.33 7.34
CA VAL A 395 2.29 -20.26 8.34
C VAL A 395 3.54 -19.38 8.23
N VAL A 396 3.41 -18.12 8.64
CA VAL A 396 4.56 -17.24 8.88
C VAL A 396 5.26 -17.67 10.18
N TRP A 397 6.54 -18.02 10.09
CA TRP A 397 7.35 -18.55 11.20
C TRP A 397 8.61 -17.72 11.45
N GLY A 398 8.47 -16.39 11.41
CA GLY A 398 9.52 -15.42 11.74
C GLY A 398 8.95 -14.01 11.85
N ALA A 399 9.52 -13.18 12.73
CA ALA A 399 9.08 -11.80 12.95
C ALA A 399 10.26 -10.83 13.22
N ARG A 400 11.38 -11.02 12.53
CA ARG A 400 12.58 -10.18 12.59
C ARG A 400 12.61 -9.15 11.46
N THR A 401 13.20 -7.99 11.73
CA THR A 401 13.48 -6.94 10.73
C THR A 401 14.82 -7.19 10.03
N LEU A 402 15.19 -6.40 9.01
CA LEU A 402 16.52 -6.50 8.38
C LEU A 402 17.67 -6.15 9.34
N VAL A 403 17.46 -5.27 10.32
CA VAL A 403 18.42 -5.07 11.45
C VAL A 403 18.36 -6.14 12.53
N GLY A 404 17.55 -7.17 12.33
CA GLY A 404 17.30 -8.23 13.31
C GLY A 404 18.32 -9.36 13.28
N ALA A 405 19.37 -9.23 12.47
CA ALA A 405 20.49 -10.17 12.48
C ALA A 405 21.16 -10.18 13.86
N ASP A 406 21.51 -11.36 14.38
CA ASP A 406 22.00 -11.52 15.77
C ASP A 406 23.32 -10.78 16.05
N LEU A 407 24.09 -10.50 14.99
CA LEU A 407 25.32 -9.69 15.06
C LEU A 407 25.04 -8.19 15.28
N LEU A 408 23.85 -7.72 14.90
CA LEU A 408 23.40 -6.36 15.10
C LEU A 408 22.59 -6.33 16.40
N ALA A 409 23.21 -5.87 17.50
CA ALA A 409 22.54 -5.70 18.78
C ALA A 409 21.55 -4.52 18.74
N SER A 410 20.48 -4.65 17.95
CA SER A 410 19.46 -3.63 17.72
C SER A 410 18.26 -3.82 18.65
N GLU A 411 17.83 -2.73 19.27
CA GLU A 411 16.57 -2.69 20.03
C GLU A 411 15.35 -2.91 19.12
N TRP A 412 15.50 -2.67 17.82
CA TRP A 412 14.46 -2.77 16.79
C TRP A 412 14.43 -4.12 16.07
N LYS A 413 15.02 -5.16 16.66
CA LYS A 413 15.14 -6.51 16.07
C LYS A 413 13.82 -7.10 15.56
N TYR A 414 12.70 -6.80 16.22
CA TYR A 414 11.41 -7.46 15.98
C TYR A 414 10.41 -6.57 15.26
N VAL A 415 9.74 -7.14 14.25
CA VAL A 415 8.64 -6.53 13.50
C VAL A 415 7.55 -5.95 14.41
N PRO A 416 6.94 -6.69 15.37
CA PRO A 416 5.89 -6.13 16.23
C PRO A 416 6.39 -4.97 17.10
N VAL A 417 7.65 -4.99 17.53
CA VAL A 417 8.24 -3.91 18.34
C VAL A 417 8.35 -2.64 17.52
N ARG A 418 8.89 -2.74 16.30
CA ARG A 418 9.02 -1.57 15.42
C ARG A 418 7.66 -1.06 14.95
N ARG A 419 6.76 -1.94 14.51
CA ARG A 419 5.42 -1.55 14.05
C ARG A 419 4.60 -0.90 15.17
N THR A 420 4.76 -1.33 16.42
CA THR A 420 4.13 -0.67 17.58
C THR A 420 4.67 0.75 17.78
N ALA A 421 5.99 0.97 17.66
CA ALA A 421 6.56 2.31 17.72
C ALA A 421 6.03 3.20 16.59
N LEU A 422 6.01 2.71 15.35
CA LEU A 422 5.47 3.46 14.20
C LEU A 422 4.00 3.86 14.42
N TYR A 423 3.19 2.92 14.91
CA TYR A 423 1.78 3.18 15.23
C TYR A 423 1.62 4.26 16.32
N ILE A 424 2.43 4.23 17.38
CA ILE A 424 2.42 5.26 18.43
C ILE A 424 2.87 6.60 17.86
N GLU A 425 4.01 6.66 17.17
CA GLU A 425 4.58 7.88 16.57
C GLU A 425 3.56 8.56 15.64
N GLN A 426 2.93 7.78 14.76
CA GLN A 426 1.94 8.27 13.80
C GLN A 426 0.64 8.73 14.49
N SER A 427 0.16 7.99 15.49
CA SER A 427 -1.03 8.39 16.28
C SER A 427 -0.79 9.67 17.07
N LEU A 428 0.40 9.83 17.67
CA LEU A 428 0.76 11.05 18.38
C LEU A 428 0.92 12.23 17.42
N ARG A 429 1.54 12.04 16.25
CA ARG A 429 1.66 13.08 15.23
C ARG A 429 0.28 13.58 14.76
N ALA A 430 -0.66 12.67 14.52
CA ALA A 430 -2.02 13.03 14.12
C ALA A 430 -2.81 13.70 15.26
N GLY A 431 -2.72 13.16 16.48
CA GLY A 431 -3.47 13.60 17.65
C GLY A 431 -2.96 14.90 18.30
N LEU A 432 -1.70 15.27 18.09
CA LEU A 432 -1.08 16.48 18.66
C LEU A 432 -1.02 17.67 17.69
N LYS A 433 -1.65 17.60 16.51
CA LYS A 433 -1.65 18.71 15.55
C LYS A 433 -2.21 20.02 16.11
N TRP A 434 -3.18 19.95 17.02
CA TRP A 434 -3.80 21.12 17.66
C TRP A 434 -2.82 21.89 18.55
N VAL A 435 -1.71 21.29 18.98
CA VAL A 435 -0.69 21.94 19.83
C VAL A 435 0.04 23.06 19.07
N VAL A 436 0.08 22.98 17.74
CA VAL A 436 0.76 23.95 16.90
C VAL A 436 0.02 25.29 16.99
N PHE A 437 0.76 26.37 17.29
CA PHE A 437 0.26 27.74 17.52
C PHE A 437 -0.45 27.99 18.86
N GLU A 438 -0.45 27.03 19.79
CA GLU A 438 -0.92 27.28 21.15
C GLU A 438 0.14 28.00 22.02
N PRO A 439 -0.27 28.74 23.06
CA PRO A 439 0.68 29.37 23.99
C PRO A 439 1.59 28.33 24.68
N ASN A 440 2.90 28.45 24.47
CA ASN A 440 3.91 27.53 24.99
C ASN A 440 4.20 27.77 26.48
N ASP A 441 3.33 27.26 27.35
CA ASP A 441 3.45 27.32 28.81
C ASP A 441 2.85 26.06 29.47
N GLU A 442 3.01 25.92 30.80
CA GLU A 442 2.59 24.76 31.60
C GLU A 442 1.13 24.30 31.36
N PRO A 443 0.12 25.16 31.13
CA PRO A 443 -1.22 24.71 30.79
C PRO A 443 -1.27 23.84 29.52
N LEU A 444 -0.51 24.21 28.48
CA LEU A 444 -0.40 23.42 27.24
C LEU A 444 0.30 22.10 27.52
N TRP A 445 1.42 22.13 28.24
CA TRP A 445 2.19 20.93 28.56
C TRP A 445 1.36 19.93 29.39
N SER A 446 0.55 20.41 30.33
CA SER A 446 -0.37 19.59 31.09
C SER A 446 -1.41 18.89 30.21
N GLN A 447 -2.00 19.61 29.24
CA GLN A 447 -2.95 19.02 28.29
C GLN A 447 -2.30 17.97 27.39
N ILE A 448 -1.07 18.19 26.94
CA ILE A 448 -0.29 17.20 26.18
C ILE A 448 -0.08 15.94 27.02
N ARG A 449 0.39 16.08 28.27
CA ARG A 449 0.61 14.93 29.17
C ARG A 449 -0.67 14.14 29.41
N LEU A 450 -1.80 14.82 29.60
CA LEU A 450 -3.11 14.17 29.80
C LEU A 450 -3.56 13.39 28.56
N ASN A 451 -3.49 13.99 27.37
CA ASN A 451 -3.92 13.34 26.13
C ASN A 451 -3.04 12.16 25.74
N VAL A 452 -1.72 12.35 25.74
CA VAL A 452 -0.76 11.27 25.43
C VAL A 452 -0.83 10.18 26.50
N GLY A 453 -0.95 10.57 27.77
CA GLY A 453 -1.08 9.63 28.89
C GLY A 453 -2.35 8.78 28.80
N ALA A 454 -3.49 9.37 28.39
CA ALA A 454 -4.74 8.64 28.19
C ALA A 454 -4.64 7.63 27.04
N PHE A 455 -4.01 8.00 25.93
CA PHE A 455 -3.78 7.11 24.79
C PHE A 455 -2.91 5.90 25.15
N LEU A 456 -1.77 6.14 25.80
CA LEU A 456 -0.88 5.05 26.22
C LEU A 456 -1.52 4.18 27.31
N GLN A 457 -2.36 4.76 28.17
CA GLN A 457 -3.14 3.99 29.15
C GLN A 457 -4.13 3.05 28.46
N ASP A 458 -4.78 3.47 27.37
CA ASP A 458 -5.67 2.60 26.59
C ASP A 458 -4.89 1.42 25.98
N LEU A 459 -3.71 1.68 25.42
CA LEU A 459 -2.82 0.62 24.91
C LEU A 459 -2.35 -0.33 26.01
N PHE A 460 -2.01 0.19 27.19
CA PHE A 460 -1.66 -0.64 28.35
C PHE A 460 -2.83 -1.54 28.77
N ARG A 461 -4.07 -1.03 28.79
CA ARG A 461 -5.28 -1.82 29.10
C ARG A 461 -5.54 -2.91 28.06
N LYS A 462 -5.13 -2.69 26.81
CA LYS A 462 -5.15 -3.68 25.73
C LYS A 462 -3.94 -4.65 25.77
N GLN A 463 -3.13 -4.59 26.83
CA GLN A 463 -1.93 -5.40 27.02
C GLN A 463 -0.91 -5.22 25.89
N ALA A 464 -0.75 -3.99 25.37
CA ALA A 464 0.22 -3.69 24.33
C ALA A 464 1.68 -3.59 24.83
N PHE A 465 1.86 -3.38 26.15
CA PHE A 465 3.14 -3.11 26.77
C PHE A 465 3.52 -4.18 27.80
N GLN A 466 4.81 -4.33 28.03
CA GLN A 466 5.33 -5.12 29.13
C GLN A 466 5.21 -4.34 30.44
N GLY A 467 4.89 -5.01 31.55
CA GLY A 467 4.87 -4.42 32.89
C GLY A 467 3.56 -4.69 33.61
N ALA A 468 3.62 -4.80 34.94
CA ALA A 468 2.44 -5.02 35.77
C ALA A 468 1.71 -3.70 36.09
N THR A 469 2.43 -2.58 36.10
CA THR A 469 1.87 -1.25 36.37
C THR A 469 2.08 -0.30 35.20
N PRO A 470 1.21 0.71 35.02
CA PRO A 470 1.40 1.72 33.97
C PRO A 470 2.76 2.42 34.01
N ARG A 471 3.34 2.61 35.20
CA ARG A 471 4.65 3.27 35.38
C ARG A 471 5.82 2.44 34.89
N ASP A 472 5.69 1.11 34.90
CA ASP A 472 6.70 0.21 34.34
C ASP A 472 6.54 0.10 32.81
N ALA A 473 5.31 0.31 32.32
CA ALA A 473 4.93 0.09 30.93
C ALA A 473 5.18 1.30 30.03
N TYR A 474 4.93 2.52 30.51
CA TYR A 474 5.15 3.73 29.73
C TYR A 474 5.38 4.96 30.61
N PHE A 475 5.94 6.01 30.01
CA PHE A 475 6.01 7.33 30.63
C PHE A 475 5.84 8.42 29.59
N VAL A 476 5.32 9.57 30.05
CA VAL A 476 5.19 10.79 29.26
C VAL A 476 5.75 11.93 30.08
N ARG A 477 6.71 12.66 29.53
CA ARG A 477 7.28 13.87 30.14
C ARG A 477 7.19 15.01 29.14
N CYS A 478 6.58 16.10 29.57
CA CYS A 478 6.52 17.36 28.85
C CYS A 478 6.46 18.41 29.95
N ASP A 479 7.59 18.95 30.36
CA ASP A 479 7.70 19.88 31.48
C ASP A 479 8.95 20.77 31.28
N ARG A 480 9.28 21.59 32.28
CA ARG A 480 10.44 22.48 32.22
C ARG A 480 11.80 21.75 32.21
N ASN A 481 11.84 20.45 32.53
CA ASN A 481 13.04 19.64 32.41
C ASN A 481 13.23 19.11 30.98
N THR A 482 12.13 18.90 30.23
CA THR A 482 12.21 18.50 28.81
C THR A 482 12.28 19.71 27.87
N THR A 483 11.60 20.81 28.21
CA THR A 483 11.54 22.04 27.42
C THR A 483 12.25 23.16 28.18
N THR A 484 13.45 23.53 27.73
CA THR A 484 14.25 24.58 28.37
C THR A 484 13.76 25.99 28.01
N GLN A 485 14.22 27.04 28.71
CA GLN A 485 13.87 28.42 28.35
C GLN A 485 14.29 28.78 26.92
N GLY A 486 15.46 28.29 26.46
CA GLY A 486 15.90 28.49 25.09
C GLY A 486 15.07 27.72 24.04
N ASP A 487 14.35 26.67 24.44
CA ASP A 487 13.38 25.99 23.57
C ASP A 487 12.09 26.80 23.48
N ILE A 488 11.62 27.32 24.62
CA ILE A 488 10.43 28.19 24.71
C ILE A 488 10.61 29.43 23.84
N ASP A 489 11.76 30.11 23.96
CA ASP A 489 12.07 31.32 23.19
C ASP A 489 12.16 31.04 21.67
N ARG A 490 12.42 29.78 21.27
CA ARG A 490 12.39 29.30 19.88
C ARG A 490 11.04 28.74 19.44
N GLY A 491 10.03 28.74 20.33
CA GLY A 491 8.71 28.16 20.05
C GLY A 491 8.69 26.63 19.98
N VAL A 492 9.67 25.95 20.57
CA VAL A 492 9.79 24.48 20.57
C VAL A 492 9.19 23.90 21.85
N VAL A 493 8.41 22.82 21.72
CA VAL A 493 7.91 22.00 22.83
C VAL A 493 8.47 20.59 22.70
N ASN A 494 9.16 20.10 23.73
CA ASN A 494 9.73 18.76 23.74
C ASN A 494 8.85 17.82 24.56
N VAL A 495 8.33 16.79 23.90
CA VAL A 495 7.54 15.73 24.53
C VAL A 495 8.35 14.44 24.47
N LEU A 496 8.76 13.95 25.64
CA LEU A 496 9.48 12.69 25.76
C LEU A 496 8.48 11.58 26.13
N VAL A 497 8.34 10.62 25.23
CA VAL A 497 7.50 9.44 25.42
C VAL A 497 8.38 8.20 25.41
N GLY A 498 8.19 7.31 26.38
CA GLY A 498 8.83 6.00 26.40
C GLY A 498 7.80 4.91 26.68
N PHE A 499 8.02 3.73 26.11
CA PHE A 499 7.17 2.56 26.32
C PHE A 499 8.03 1.29 26.39
N ALA A 500 7.54 0.28 27.12
CA ALA A 500 8.17 -1.03 27.24
C ALA A 500 7.52 -2.02 26.25
N PRO A 501 8.19 -2.39 25.15
CA PRO A 501 7.60 -3.24 24.13
C PRO A 501 7.49 -4.71 24.57
N LEU A 502 6.48 -5.41 24.05
CA LEU A 502 6.39 -6.86 24.17
C LEU A 502 7.32 -7.55 23.17
N LYS A 503 8.34 -8.24 23.68
CA LYS A 503 9.23 -9.06 22.85
C LYS A 503 8.63 -10.47 22.68
N PRO A 504 8.54 -11.01 21.45
CA PRO A 504 8.01 -12.36 21.23
C PRO A 504 8.93 -13.43 21.83
N ALA A 505 8.33 -14.51 22.35
CA ALA A 505 9.05 -15.70 22.75
C ALA A 505 9.34 -16.58 21.52
N GLU A 506 10.56 -16.51 20.99
CA GLU A 506 10.98 -17.32 19.83
C GLU A 506 11.42 -18.74 20.20
N PHE A 507 11.85 -18.97 21.45
CA PHE A 507 12.37 -20.25 21.92
C PHE A 507 11.66 -20.68 23.20
N VAL A 508 11.22 -21.93 23.23
CA VAL A 508 10.66 -22.57 24.43
C VAL A 508 11.49 -23.81 24.73
N VAL A 509 12.19 -23.81 25.86
CA VAL A 509 13.02 -24.94 26.30
C VAL A 509 12.25 -25.73 27.35
N ILE A 510 11.87 -26.96 27.02
CA ILE A 510 11.23 -27.90 27.94
C ILE A 510 12.30 -28.84 28.50
N GLN A 511 12.59 -28.73 29.79
CA GLN A 511 13.52 -29.62 30.48
C GLN A 511 12.72 -30.70 31.24
N ILE A 512 12.88 -31.97 30.82
CA ILE A 512 12.21 -33.11 31.46
C ILE A 512 13.25 -33.84 32.31
N GLN A 513 13.01 -33.93 33.62
CA GLN A 513 13.81 -34.73 34.54
C GLN A 513 12.96 -35.88 35.08
N GLN A 514 13.51 -37.09 35.03
CA GLN A 514 12.91 -38.22 35.73
C GLN A 514 13.18 -38.07 37.23
N MET A 515 12.12 -37.96 38.04
CA MET A 515 12.26 -38.04 39.49
C MET A 515 12.69 -39.45 39.88
N ALA A 516 13.95 -39.63 40.29
CA ALA A 516 14.36 -40.83 41.00
C ALA A 516 13.61 -40.86 42.35
N GLY A 517 13.03 -42.02 42.68
CA GLY A 517 12.03 -42.16 43.74
C GLY A 517 12.37 -41.44 45.04
N GLN A 518 11.34 -40.83 45.65
CA GLN A 518 11.38 -40.48 47.07
C GLN A 518 11.81 -41.74 47.83
N ALA A 519 13.04 -41.72 48.37
CA ALA A 519 13.45 -42.72 49.33
C ALA A 519 12.50 -42.58 50.53
N ALA A 520 11.59 -43.53 50.69
CA ALA A 520 10.96 -43.78 51.97
C ALA A 520 12.08 -44.25 52.91
N GLY A 521 12.52 -43.35 53.79
CA GLY A 521 13.51 -43.57 54.83
C GLY A 521 13.41 -42.47 55.85
#